data_AF-A0A365UCQ8-F1
#
_entry.id   AF-A0A365UCQ8-F1
#
_cell.length_a   1.000
_cell.length_b   1.000
_cell.length_c   1.000
_cell.angle_alpha   90.00
_cell.angle_beta   90.00
_cell.angle_gamma   90.00
#
_symmetry.space_group_name_H-M   'P 1'
#
loop_
_entity.id
_entity.type
_entity.pdbx_description
1 polymer ?
#
loop_
_entity_poly.entity_id
_entity_poly.type
_entity_poly.pdbx_seq_one_letter_code
_entity_poly.pdbx_strand_id
1 'polypeptide(L)'
;MKLYVQNPSTFFVQRAYELYNSVRNTDLPQKAGVKYGIDDSTWTKLIETTKAKLLDMAKGDKNLVPRDENGLCIYASVVAAKFFVLRNHILDTHVVRVDGKSDHYYAVAAFGGPPIICDLTCRQFGGPKYFVGTLAELKPSAKQVQAMGSNLYEIYKLGTQTRQFVV
;
A
#
# COMPACT_ATOMS: atom_id res chain seq x y z
N MET A 1 7.67 -22.13 -4.21
CA MET A 1 6.58 -21.73 -3.27
C MET A 1 5.45 -21.13 -4.09
N LYS A 2 4.19 -21.41 -3.76
CA LYS A 2 3.03 -20.89 -4.51
C LYS A 2 2.46 -19.66 -3.80
N LEU A 3 2.25 -18.58 -4.55
CA LEU A 3 1.69 -17.32 -4.05
C LEU A 3 0.17 -17.30 -4.24
N TYR A 4 -0.54 -16.64 -3.33
CA TYR A 4 -2.01 -16.54 -3.37
C TYR A 4 -2.46 -15.14 -2.97
N VAL A 5 -3.50 -14.63 -3.64
CA VAL A 5 -4.25 -13.49 -3.10
C VAL A 5 -5.25 -14.01 -2.08
N GLN A 6 -5.29 -13.39 -0.90
CA GLN A 6 -6.18 -13.81 0.18
C GLN A 6 -6.80 -12.61 0.88
N ASN A 7 -7.98 -12.79 1.46
CA ASN A 7 -8.46 -11.87 2.47
C ASN A 7 -7.59 -12.02 3.75
N PRO A 8 -7.24 -10.92 4.44
CA PRO A 8 -6.58 -10.99 5.74
C PRO A 8 -7.52 -11.54 6.81
N SER A 9 -6.94 -11.91 7.97
CA SER A 9 -7.74 -12.26 9.15
C SER A 9 -8.68 -11.11 9.56
N THR A 10 -9.80 -11.45 10.19
CA THR A 10 -10.82 -10.49 10.65
C THR A 10 -10.25 -9.40 11.57
N PHE A 11 -9.29 -9.74 12.43
CA PHE A 11 -8.62 -8.77 13.30
C PHE A 11 -7.84 -7.71 12.50
N PHE A 12 -7.10 -8.13 11.48
CA PHE A 12 -6.36 -7.21 10.61
C PHE A 12 -7.29 -6.36 9.75
N VAL A 13 -8.41 -6.92 9.27
CA VAL A 13 -9.45 -6.16 8.57
C VAL A 13 -10.01 -5.05 9.47
N GLN A 14 -10.38 -5.35 10.71
CA GLN A 14 -10.94 -4.34 11.62
C GLN A 14 -9.96 -3.17 11.85
N ARG A 15 -8.69 -3.45 12.11
CA ARG A 15 -7.68 -2.40 12.29
C ARG A 15 -7.43 -1.60 11.01
N ALA A 16 -7.41 -2.24 9.85
CA ALA A 16 -7.31 -1.56 8.56
C ALA A 16 -8.52 -0.65 8.30
N TYR A 17 -9.73 -1.11 8.61
CA TYR A 17 -10.97 -0.35 8.51
C TYR A 17 -10.96 0.89 9.43
N GLU A 18 -10.60 0.71 10.70
CA GLU A 18 -10.45 1.81 11.67
C GLU A 18 -9.44 2.85 11.18
N LEU A 19 -8.28 2.40 10.68
CA LEU A 19 -7.26 3.28 10.11
C LEU A 19 -7.82 4.06 8.91
N TYR A 20 -8.43 3.37 7.95
CA TYR A 20 -8.97 4.02 6.74
C TYR A 20 -10.00 5.11 7.07
N ASN A 21 -10.84 4.89 8.07
CA ASN A 21 -11.86 5.85 8.49
C ASN A 21 -11.32 6.97 9.38
N SER A 22 -10.22 6.74 10.10
CA SER A 22 -9.56 7.78 10.88
C SER A 22 -8.78 8.78 10.03
N VAL A 23 -8.36 8.40 8.82
CA VAL A 23 -7.66 9.26 7.86
C VAL A 23 -8.65 10.16 7.13
N ARG A 24 -8.52 11.46 7.33
CA ARG A 24 -9.34 12.52 6.73
C ARG A 24 -8.58 13.19 5.59
N ASN A 25 -9.30 13.93 4.76
CA ASN A 25 -8.71 14.70 3.67
C ASN A 25 -7.64 15.68 4.18
N THR A 26 -7.86 16.30 5.36
CA THR A 26 -6.91 17.24 5.99
C THR A 26 -5.63 16.58 6.48
N ASP A 27 -5.62 15.26 6.69
CA ASP A 27 -4.44 14.51 7.15
C ASP A 27 -3.52 14.11 5.99
N LEU A 28 -4.00 14.24 4.76
CA LEU A 28 -3.30 13.80 3.56
C LEU A 28 -2.59 14.97 2.90
N PRO A 29 -1.36 14.76 2.37
CA PRO A 29 -0.71 15.74 1.53
C PRO A 29 -1.59 16.09 0.31
N GLN A 30 -1.38 17.27 -0.25
CA GLN A 30 -1.87 17.54 -1.60
C GLN A 30 -1.19 16.58 -2.58
N LYS A 31 -1.89 16.17 -3.64
CA LYS A 31 -1.26 15.35 -4.66
C LYS A 31 -0.11 16.12 -5.31
N ALA A 32 1.00 15.45 -5.53
CA ALA A 32 2.07 16.01 -6.33
C ALA A 32 1.60 16.22 -7.78
N GLY A 33 2.22 17.17 -8.49
CA GLY A 33 1.95 17.42 -9.92
C GLY A 33 2.47 16.32 -10.86
N VAL A 34 2.91 15.18 -10.33
CA VAL A 34 3.40 14.02 -11.08
C VAL A 34 2.24 13.10 -11.50
N LYS A 35 2.47 12.25 -12.50
CA LYS A 35 1.45 11.43 -13.16
C LYS A 35 0.47 10.70 -12.21
N TYR A 36 0.97 10.17 -11.10
CA TYR A 36 0.17 9.40 -10.13
C TYR A 36 0.00 10.10 -8.77
N GLY A 37 0.38 11.38 -8.68
CA GLY A 37 0.22 12.18 -7.47
C GLY A 37 1.16 11.85 -6.31
N ILE A 38 2.05 10.85 -6.45
CA ILE A 38 3.00 10.44 -5.42
C ILE A 38 4.43 10.68 -5.92
N ASP A 39 5.13 11.57 -5.21
CA ASP A 39 6.57 11.81 -5.29
C ASP A 39 7.22 11.53 -3.91
N ASP A 40 8.51 11.83 -3.76
CA ASP A 40 9.25 11.62 -2.50
C ASP A 40 8.65 12.38 -1.31
N SER A 41 8.14 13.60 -1.53
CA SER A 41 7.50 14.40 -0.46
C SER A 41 6.16 13.79 -0.05
N THR A 42 5.36 13.41 -1.03
CA THR A 42 4.05 12.78 -0.81
C THR A 42 4.21 11.44 -0.12
N TRP A 43 5.12 10.58 -0.60
CA TRP A 43 5.45 9.31 0.04
C TRP A 43 5.85 9.51 1.51
N THR A 44 6.75 10.44 1.80
CA THR A 44 7.21 10.73 3.17
C THR A 44 6.03 11.07 4.07
N LYS A 45 5.16 11.99 3.62
CA LYS A 45 3.98 12.39 4.38
C LYS A 45 2.96 11.28 4.55
N LEU A 46 2.76 10.41 3.55
CA LEU A 46 1.86 9.26 3.68
C LEU A 46 2.38 8.26 4.73
N ILE A 47 3.69 8.02 4.79
CA ILE A 47 4.32 7.19 5.83
C ILE A 47 4.17 7.83 7.21
N GLU A 48 4.40 9.14 7.32
CA GLU A 48 4.21 9.90 8.56
C GLU A 48 2.75 9.85 9.05
N THR A 49 1.78 10.11 8.17
CA THR A 49 0.35 10.01 8.47
C THR A 49 -0.01 8.60 8.94
N THR A 50 0.51 7.57 8.28
CA THR A 50 0.31 6.17 8.69
C THR A 50 0.78 5.95 10.12
N LYS A 51 2.02 6.33 10.44
CA LYS A 51 2.59 6.15 11.79
C LYS A 51 1.86 6.96 12.85
N ALA A 52 1.48 8.20 12.55
CA ALA A 52 0.75 9.07 13.47
C ALA A 52 -0.63 8.50 13.82
N LYS A 53 -1.37 8.01 12.82
CA LYS A 53 -2.70 7.42 13.04
C LYS A 53 -2.64 6.10 13.80
N LEU A 54 -1.65 5.25 13.50
CA LEU A 54 -1.43 4.04 14.27
C LEU A 54 -1.07 4.34 15.74
N LEU A 55 -0.27 5.37 15.98
CA LEU A 55 0.09 5.80 17.33
C LEU A 55 -1.13 6.30 18.11
N ASP A 56 -2.01 7.08 17.47
CA ASP A 56 -3.27 7.53 18.05
C ASP A 56 -4.20 6.35 18.39
N MET A 57 -4.37 5.40 17.46
CA MET A 57 -5.14 4.17 17.67
C MET A 57 -4.55 3.27 18.78
N ALA A 58 -3.24 3.34 18.98
CA ALA A 58 -2.52 2.68 20.07
C ALA A 58 -2.54 3.48 21.39
N LYS A 59 -3.28 4.60 21.46
CA LYS A 59 -3.34 5.50 22.61
C LYS A 59 -1.96 5.98 23.08
N GLY A 60 -1.05 6.20 22.13
CA GLY A 60 0.31 6.64 22.39
C GLY A 60 1.30 5.52 22.72
N ASP A 61 0.88 4.25 22.78
CA ASP A 61 1.81 3.14 22.98
C ASP A 61 2.61 2.84 21.69
N LYS A 62 3.84 3.35 21.66
CA LYS A 62 4.77 3.18 20.54
C LYS A 62 5.20 1.74 20.31
N ASN A 63 4.99 0.83 21.26
CA ASN A 63 5.33 -0.59 21.09
C ASN A 63 4.34 -1.34 20.22
N LEU A 64 3.14 -0.78 20.03
CA LEU A 64 2.09 -1.35 19.18
C LEU A 64 2.15 -0.83 17.74
N VAL A 65 3.06 0.08 17.43
CA VAL A 65 3.26 0.65 16.08
C VAL A 65 4.49 -0.01 15.44
N PRO A 66 4.38 -0.55 14.21
CA PRO A 66 5.54 -1.02 13.47
C PRO A 66 6.62 0.07 13.38
N ARG A 67 7.83 -0.25 13.83
CA ARG A 67 8.94 0.72 13.90
C ARG A 67 9.60 0.90 12.53
N ASP A 68 9.72 -0.20 11.80
CA ASP A 68 10.28 -0.29 10.46
C ASP A 68 9.18 -0.57 9.41
N GLU A 69 9.59 -0.76 8.16
CA GLU A 69 8.67 -1.03 7.05
C GLU A 69 8.06 -2.44 7.13
N ASN A 70 8.67 -3.34 7.92
CA ASN A 70 8.16 -4.69 8.16
C ASN A 70 6.88 -4.62 8.99
N GLY A 71 5.77 -5.10 8.43
CA GLY A 71 4.45 -5.01 9.06
C GLY A 71 3.77 -3.64 8.93
N LEU A 72 4.46 -2.62 8.40
CA LEU A 72 3.85 -1.35 8.03
C LEU A 72 3.12 -1.43 6.68
N CYS A 73 3.47 -2.38 5.82
CA CYS A 73 2.97 -2.50 4.45
C CYS A 73 1.44 -2.54 4.35
N ILE A 74 0.74 -3.23 5.25
CA ILE A 74 -0.73 -3.22 5.30
C ILE A 74 -1.27 -1.81 5.55
N TYR A 75 -0.79 -1.16 6.60
CA TYR A 75 -1.28 0.14 7.05
C TYR A 75 -0.93 1.26 6.07
N ALA A 76 0.30 1.25 5.54
CA ALA A 76 0.73 2.20 4.52
C ALA A 76 -0.10 2.04 3.24
N SER A 77 -0.47 0.82 2.86
CA SER A 77 -1.35 0.56 1.72
C SER A 77 -2.77 1.09 1.95
N VAL A 78 -3.29 0.97 3.17
CA VAL A 78 -4.60 1.54 3.54
C VAL A 78 -4.59 3.06 3.41
N VAL A 79 -3.55 3.72 3.90
CA VAL A 79 -3.40 5.19 3.77
C VAL A 79 -3.20 5.60 2.31
N ALA A 80 -2.41 4.84 1.53
CA ALA A 80 -2.25 5.05 0.10
C ALA A 80 -3.60 4.91 -0.64
N ALA A 81 -4.38 3.89 -0.31
CA ALA A 81 -5.71 3.69 -0.89
C ALA A 81 -6.63 4.88 -0.59
N LYS A 82 -6.65 5.35 0.66
CA LYS A 82 -7.40 6.55 1.06
C LYS A 82 -6.93 7.80 0.30
N PHE A 83 -5.63 7.94 0.08
CA PHE A 83 -5.05 9.02 -0.70
C PHE A 83 -5.52 9.00 -2.16
N PHE A 84 -5.53 7.85 -2.83
CA PHE A 84 -6.04 7.76 -4.20
C PHE A 84 -7.52 8.14 -4.28
N VAL A 85 -8.33 7.72 -3.31
CA VAL A 85 -9.76 8.08 -3.26
C VAL A 85 -9.95 9.58 -3.03
N LEU A 86 -9.30 10.17 -2.01
CA LEU A 86 -9.57 11.55 -1.60
C LEU A 86 -8.80 12.62 -2.40
N ARG A 87 -7.59 12.33 -2.87
CA ARG A 87 -6.71 13.29 -3.56
C ARG A 87 -6.63 13.06 -5.06
N ASN A 88 -6.66 11.81 -5.51
CA ASN A 88 -6.62 11.49 -6.94
C ASN A 88 -8.00 11.21 -7.53
N HIS A 89 -9.05 11.18 -6.70
CA HIS A 89 -10.45 10.92 -7.11
C HIS A 89 -10.64 9.57 -7.82
N ILE A 90 -9.84 8.56 -7.45
CA ILE A 90 -9.93 7.20 -8.00
C ILE A 90 -10.73 6.36 -7.01
N LEU A 91 -12.04 6.27 -7.21
CA LEU A 91 -12.95 5.60 -6.26
C LEU A 91 -12.76 4.08 -6.23
N ASP A 92 -12.44 3.47 -7.38
CA ASP A 92 -12.14 2.04 -7.48
C ASP A 92 -10.69 1.79 -7.05
N THR A 93 -10.45 1.98 -5.74
CA THR A 93 -9.16 1.73 -5.11
C THR A 93 -9.31 0.69 -4.00
N HIS A 94 -8.44 -0.32 -4.04
CA HIS A 94 -8.43 -1.42 -3.08
C HIS A 94 -7.04 -1.75 -2.58
N VAL A 95 -6.96 -2.28 -1.35
CA VAL A 95 -5.71 -2.87 -0.83
C VAL A 95 -5.74 -4.36 -1.12
N VAL A 96 -4.64 -4.88 -1.65
CA VAL A 96 -4.44 -6.28 -1.98
C VAL A 96 -3.45 -6.89 -1.00
N ARG A 97 -3.77 -8.08 -0.47
CA ARG A 97 -2.85 -8.95 0.27
C ARG A 97 -2.42 -10.12 -0.60
N VAL A 98 -1.11 -10.32 -0.73
CA VAL A 98 -0.54 -11.53 -1.33
C VAL A 98 0.17 -12.32 -0.24
N ASP A 99 -0.31 -13.53 -0.01
CA ASP A 99 0.23 -14.50 0.95
C ASP A 99 1.42 -15.29 0.35
N GLY A 100 2.39 -15.59 1.20
CA GLY A 100 3.66 -16.23 0.86
C GLY A 100 4.46 -16.66 2.09
N LYS A 101 5.80 -16.53 2.07
CA LYS A 101 6.65 -16.77 3.26
C LYS A 101 6.41 -15.70 4.34
N SER A 102 6.07 -14.51 3.87
CA SER A 102 5.56 -13.37 4.63
C SER A 102 4.44 -12.75 3.79
N ASP A 103 3.47 -12.11 4.42
CA ASP A 103 2.48 -11.33 3.69
C ASP A 103 3.12 -10.09 3.04
N HIS A 104 2.57 -9.68 1.90
CA HIS A 104 2.79 -8.35 1.35
C HIS A 104 1.47 -7.69 0.99
N TYR A 105 1.41 -6.38 1.24
CA TYR A 105 0.24 -5.54 0.99
C TYR A 105 0.63 -4.34 0.15
N TYR A 106 -0.23 -3.98 -0.80
CA TYR A 106 -0.10 -2.80 -1.64
C TYR A 106 -1.48 -2.31 -2.08
N ALA A 107 -1.59 -1.04 -2.48
CA ALA A 107 -2.81 -0.49 -3.04
C ALA A 107 -2.85 -0.68 -4.56
N VAL A 108 -4.04 -0.94 -5.08
CA VAL A 108 -4.37 -0.99 -6.50
C VAL A 108 -5.50 0.03 -6.74
N ALA A 109 -5.26 0.99 -7.62
CA ALA A 109 -6.23 2.03 -7.99
C ALA A 109 -6.55 1.92 -9.49
N ALA A 110 -7.83 1.76 -9.83
CA ALA A 110 -8.30 1.62 -11.21
C ALA A 110 -9.17 2.81 -11.62
N PHE A 111 -8.88 3.42 -12.77
CA PHE A 111 -9.67 4.54 -13.31
C PHE A 111 -9.89 4.37 -14.82
N GLY A 112 -10.76 3.42 -15.21
CA GLY A 112 -11.14 3.21 -16.61
C GLY A 112 -10.00 2.79 -17.55
N GLY A 113 -8.85 2.42 -17.01
CA GLY A 113 -7.63 2.05 -17.74
C GLY A 113 -6.80 1.02 -16.96
N PRO A 114 -5.53 0.80 -17.33
CA PRO A 114 -4.67 -0.14 -16.62
C PRO A 114 -4.56 0.23 -15.13
N PRO A 115 -4.65 -0.76 -14.22
CA PRO A 115 -4.58 -0.50 -12.79
C PRO A 115 -3.23 0.11 -12.41
N ILE A 116 -3.28 1.11 -11.52
CA ILE A 116 -2.14 1.74 -10.88
C ILE A 116 -1.83 0.92 -9.62
N ILE A 117 -0.60 0.45 -9.51
CA ILE A 117 -0.06 -0.19 -8.31
C ILE A 117 0.63 0.87 -7.48
N CYS A 118 0.43 0.84 -6.17
CA CYS A 118 1.13 1.67 -5.21
C CYS A 118 1.58 0.85 -4.00
N ASP A 119 2.88 0.67 -3.87
CA ASP A 119 3.54 0.08 -2.71
C ASP A 119 4.48 1.13 -2.12
N LEU A 120 4.16 1.60 -0.91
CA LEU A 120 4.95 2.61 -0.19
C LEU A 120 6.08 2.01 0.65
N THR A 121 6.23 0.68 0.63
CA THR A 121 7.12 -0.10 1.50
C THR A 121 7.99 -1.08 0.73
N CYS A 122 8.22 -0.85 -0.57
CA CYS A 122 9.03 -1.76 -1.40
C CYS A 122 10.45 -1.98 -0.86
N ARG A 123 10.98 -1.00 -0.13
CA ARG A 123 12.33 -1.01 0.43
C ARG A 123 12.54 -2.12 1.46
N GLN A 124 11.48 -2.63 2.09
CA GLN A 124 11.53 -3.82 2.96
C GLN A 124 12.07 -5.07 2.23
N PHE A 125 12.02 -5.08 0.89
CA PHE A 125 12.52 -6.16 0.04
C PHE A 125 13.81 -5.79 -0.72
N GLY A 126 14.51 -4.74 -0.29
CA GLY A 126 15.70 -4.23 -0.99
C GLY A 126 15.39 -3.42 -2.25
N GLY A 127 14.13 -3.01 -2.45
CA GLY A 127 13.71 -2.14 -3.54
C GLY A 127 13.91 -0.64 -3.27
N PRO A 128 13.42 0.23 -4.17
CA PRO A 128 13.35 1.68 -3.92
C PRO A 128 12.36 1.99 -2.78
N LYS A 129 12.32 3.26 -2.34
CA LYS A 129 11.41 3.73 -1.27
C LYS A 129 9.95 3.33 -1.52
N TYR A 130 9.48 3.50 -2.75
CA TYR A 130 8.14 3.14 -3.18
C TYR A 130 8.13 2.79 -4.67
N PHE A 131 7.10 2.06 -5.08
CA PHE A 131 6.69 1.91 -6.47
C PHE A 131 5.29 2.50 -6.63
N VAL A 132 5.12 3.37 -7.63
CA VAL A 132 3.81 3.88 -8.05
C VAL A 132 3.74 3.90 -9.56
N GLY A 133 2.76 3.20 -10.13
CA GLY A 133 2.53 3.18 -11.57
C GLY A 133 1.84 1.93 -12.07
N THR A 134 1.63 1.85 -13.37
CA THR A 134 1.01 0.67 -13.98
C THR A 134 1.96 -0.52 -14.00
N LEU A 135 1.42 -1.73 -14.13
CA LEU A 135 2.22 -2.95 -14.21
C LEU A 135 3.28 -2.88 -15.32
N ALA A 136 2.94 -2.27 -16.48
CA ALA A 136 3.87 -2.12 -17.60
C ALA A 136 5.06 -1.20 -17.26
N GLU A 137 4.81 -0.08 -16.60
CA GLU A 137 5.84 0.89 -16.21
C GLU A 137 6.75 0.35 -15.12
N LEU A 138 6.20 -0.41 -14.18
CA LEU A 138 6.97 -0.97 -13.06
C LEU A 138 7.81 -2.18 -13.45
N LYS A 139 7.54 -2.83 -14.60
CA LYS A 139 8.18 -4.07 -15.05
C LYS A 139 9.71 -4.05 -15.00
N PRO A 140 10.43 -3.01 -15.50
CA PRO A 140 11.89 -3.01 -15.51
C PRO A 140 12.49 -3.08 -14.11
N SER A 141 11.96 -2.29 -13.17
CA SER A 141 12.49 -2.17 -11.81
C SER A 141 11.96 -3.26 -10.88
N ALA A 142 10.66 -3.58 -10.95
CA ALA A 142 10.03 -4.55 -10.03
C ALA A 142 10.50 -6.00 -10.27
N LYS A 143 11.00 -6.33 -11.47
CA LYS A 143 11.61 -7.64 -11.72
C LYS A 143 12.94 -7.85 -10.99
N GLN A 144 13.64 -6.78 -10.63
CA GLN A 144 14.93 -6.88 -9.95
C GLN A 144 14.79 -7.02 -8.42
N VAL A 145 13.61 -6.73 -7.87
CA VAL A 145 13.35 -6.80 -6.43
C VAL A 145 12.73 -8.15 -6.09
N GLN A 146 13.37 -8.91 -5.22
CA GLN A 146 12.89 -10.21 -4.75
C GLN A 146 12.09 -10.05 -3.47
N ALA A 147 10.84 -10.53 -3.47
CA ALA A 147 9.96 -10.53 -2.31
C ALA A 147 9.23 -11.88 -2.23
N MET A 148 9.10 -12.43 -1.03
CA MET A 148 8.31 -13.65 -0.79
C MET A 148 8.68 -14.83 -1.71
N GLY A 149 9.97 -14.99 -2.06
CA GLY A 149 10.43 -16.06 -2.95
C GLY A 149 10.02 -15.92 -4.42
N SER A 150 9.59 -14.74 -4.85
CA SER A 150 9.35 -14.34 -6.24
C SER A 150 9.89 -12.93 -6.48
N ASN A 151 9.73 -12.38 -7.68
CA ASN A 151 9.97 -10.94 -7.92
C ASN A 151 8.68 -10.12 -7.68
N LEU A 152 8.84 -8.84 -7.32
CA LEU A 152 7.69 -7.95 -7.06
C LEU A 152 6.77 -7.80 -8.28
N TYR A 153 7.29 -7.88 -9.51
CA TYR A 153 6.45 -7.80 -10.70
C TYR A 153 5.41 -8.93 -10.77
N GLU A 154 5.78 -10.18 -10.47
CA GLU A 154 4.81 -11.29 -10.44
C GLU A 154 3.81 -11.16 -9.29
N ILE A 155 4.23 -10.59 -8.15
CA ILE A 155 3.34 -10.29 -7.02
C ILE A 155 2.29 -9.24 -7.42
N TYR A 156 2.72 -8.14 -8.05
CA TYR A 156 1.83 -7.09 -8.54
C TYR A 156 0.89 -7.58 -9.65
N LYS A 157 1.42 -8.39 -10.56
CA LYS A 157 0.62 -9.02 -11.62
C LYS A 157 -0.49 -9.89 -11.03
N LEU A 158 -0.17 -10.68 -10.01
CA LEU A 158 -1.16 -11.53 -9.35
C LEU A 158 -2.27 -10.70 -8.68
N GLY A 159 -1.93 -9.64 -7.95
CA GLY A 159 -2.95 -8.84 -7.27
C GLY A 159 -3.73 -7.90 -8.19
N THR A 160 -3.16 -7.41 -9.29
CA THR A 160 -3.93 -6.61 -10.27
C THR A 160 -5.02 -7.41 -10.99
N GLN A 161 -4.99 -8.75 -10.90
CA GLN A 161 -6.04 -9.63 -11.43
C GLN A 161 -7.18 -9.87 -10.43
N THR A 162 -7.02 -9.45 -9.17
CA THR A 162 -8.01 -9.68 -8.13
C THR A 162 -8.98 -8.51 -8.00
N ARG A 163 -10.16 -8.80 -7.46
CA ARG A 163 -11.07 -7.79 -6.88
C ARG A 163 -11.18 -7.94 -5.36
N GLN A 164 -10.35 -8.80 -4.75
CA GLN A 164 -10.30 -8.93 -3.30
C GLN A 164 -9.81 -7.61 -2.70
N PHE A 165 -10.48 -7.19 -1.62
CA PHE A 165 -10.33 -5.87 -1.03
C PHE A 165 -10.10 -5.97 0.47
N VAL A 166 -9.16 -5.18 0.96
CA VAL A 166 -8.93 -4.93 2.38
C VAL A 166 -9.17 -3.46 2.69
N VAL A 167 -10.41 -3.07 2.94
CA VAL A 167 -10.74 -1.95 3.82
C VAL A 167 -12.00 -2.28 4.58
#